data_AF-A0A2W4TQF6-F1
#
_entry.id   AF-A0A2W4TQF6-F1
#
_cell.length_a   1.000
_cell.length_b   1.000
_cell.length_c   1.000
_cell.angle_alpha   90.00
_cell.angle_beta   90.00
_cell.angle_gamma   90.00
#
_symmetry.space_group_name_H-M   'P 1'
#
loop_
_entity.id
_entity.type
_entity.pdbx_description
1 polymer ?
#
loop_
_entity_poly.entity_id
_entity_poly.type
_entity_poly.pdbx_seq_one_letter_code
_entity_poly.pdbx_strand_id
1 'polypeptide(L)'
;MRRLTDEPPKEEPVLLKLKRYPVKPLLGEMGFVLGRSLGFIVIVMALSPVSWADCPVLVSAFCLAWLLGLVVPGAPGGVGIFEATATALLSGHLPIGVIVGSVVCYRMVGTLAELIGAVVFWMQAKLWADS
;
A
#
# COMPACT_ATOMS: atom_id res chain seq x y z
N MET A 1 19.15 -24.80 51.24
CA MET A 1 19.14 -25.65 50.04
C MET A 1 18.00 -25.20 49.13
N ARG A 2 18.32 -24.46 48.06
CA ARG A 2 17.36 -23.95 47.07
C ARG A 2 17.03 -25.12 46.13
N ARG A 3 15.78 -25.58 46.07
CA ARG A 3 15.40 -26.70 45.20
C ARG A 3 15.67 -26.31 43.74
N LEU A 4 16.65 -26.97 43.12
CA LEU A 4 16.99 -26.88 41.69
C LEU A 4 16.04 -27.76 40.84
N THR A 5 14.79 -27.90 41.24
CA THR A 5 13.79 -28.76 40.58
C THR A 5 12.55 -28.00 40.13
N ASP A 6 12.60 -26.67 40.09
CA ASP A 6 11.58 -25.92 39.37
C ASP A 6 11.88 -26.15 37.88
N GLU A 7 11.29 -27.21 37.30
CA GLU A 7 11.20 -27.31 35.86
C GLU A 7 10.66 -25.98 35.33
N PRO A 8 11.30 -25.37 34.31
CA PRO A 8 10.80 -24.13 33.75
C PRO A 8 9.33 -24.34 33.34
N PRO A 9 8.45 -23.35 33.58
CA PRO A 9 7.04 -23.50 33.24
C PRO A 9 6.93 -23.91 31.77
N LYS A 10 6.25 -25.03 31.49
CA LYS A 10 5.92 -25.44 30.12
C LYS A 10 5.06 -24.35 29.51
N GLU A 11 5.65 -23.51 28.68
CA GLU A 11 4.92 -22.58 27.83
C GLU A 11 4.10 -23.41 26.85
N GLU A 12 2.82 -23.62 27.13
CA GLU A 12 1.91 -24.19 26.15
C GLU A 12 1.92 -23.26 24.93
N PRO A 13 2.18 -23.78 23.72
CA PRO A 13 2.15 -22.95 22.53
C PRO A 13 0.75 -22.35 22.44
N VAL A 14 0.68 -21.03 22.52
CA VAL A 14 -0.57 -20.29 22.36
C VAL A 14 -1.05 -20.53 20.94
N LEU A 15 -1.84 -21.59 20.76
CA LEU A 15 -2.47 -21.91 19.49
C LEU A 15 -3.47 -20.80 19.21
N LEU A 16 -3.07 -19.84 18.38
CA LEU A 16 -3.92 -18.79 17.82
C LEU A 16 -5.05 -19.48 17.01
N LYS A 17 -6.14 -19.83 17.70
CA LYS A 17 -7.32 -20.45 17.10
C LYS A 17 -8.08 -19.38 16.32
N LEU A 18 -7.84 -19.33 15.01
CA LEU A 18 -8.54 -18.44 14.09
C LEU A 18 -10.03 -18.82 14.05
N LYS A 19 -10.87 -18.12 14.81
CA LYS A 19 -12.30 -18.46 14.98
C LYS A 19 -13.11 -18.22 13.70
N ARG A 20 -12.68 -17.27 12.86
CA ARG A 20 -13.30 -16.95 11.57
C ARG A 20 -12.31 -16.21 10.68
N TYR A 21 -12.29 -16.56 9.40
CA TYR A 21 -11.46 -15.84 8.42
C TYR A 21 -12.03 -14.42 8.22
N PRO A 22 -11.22 -13.36 8.35
CA PRO A 22 -11.68 -11.97 8.27
C PRO A 22 -11.88 -11.54 6.80
N VAL A 23 -12.86 -12.17 6.13
CA VAL A 23 -13.18 -11.90 4.72
C VAL A 23 -13.62 -10.46 4.46
N LYS A 24 -14.24 -9.80 5.46
CA LYS A 24 -14.71 -8.41 5.35
C LYS A 24 -13.52 -7.44 5.23
N PRO A 25 -12.51 -7.48 6.13
CA PRO A 25 -11.26 -6.74 5.94
C PRO A 25 -10.57 -7.02 4.60
N LEU A 26 -10.49 -8.29 4.20
CA LEU A 26 -9.83 -8.66 2.94
C LEU A 26 -10.50 -8.01 1.72
N LEU A 27 -11.84 -8.04 1.65
CA LEU A 27 -12.60 -7.37 0.60
C LEU A 27 -12.38 -5.85 0.61
N GLY A 28 -12.27 -5.23 1.78
CA GLY A 28 -11.96 -3.82 1.93
C GLY A 28 -10.58 -3.47 1.38
N GLU A 29 -9.57 -4.27 1.70
CA GLU A 29 -8.21 -4.10 1.17
C GLU A 29 -8.15 -4.27 -0.34
N MET A 30 -8.84 -5.28 -0.89
CA MET A 30 -8.94 -5.46 -2.34
C MET A 30 -9.54 -4.23 -3.02
N GLY A 31 -10.65 -3.71 -2.49
CA GLY A 31 -11.27 -2.49 -3.00
C GLY A 31 -10.35 -1.26 -2.90
N PHE A 32 -9.63 -1.12 -1.78
CA PHE A 32 -8.66 -0.06 -1.56
C PHE A 32 -7.52 -0.11 -2.58
N VAL A 33 -6.90 -1.28 -2.76
CA VAL A 33 -5.80 -1.48 -3.71
C VAL A 33 -6.27 -1.25 -5.15
N LEU A 34 -7.47 -1.71 -5.50
CA LEU A 34 -8.06 -1.45 -6.82
C LEU A 34 -8.30 0.04 -7.04
N GLY A 35 -8.90 0.76 -6.09
CA GLY A 35 -9.08 2.22 -6.19
C GLY A 35 -7.74 2.96 -6.33
N ARG A 36 -6.73 2.51 -5.58
CA ARG A 36 -5.36 3.02 -5.67
C ARG A 36 -4.73 2.73 -7.03
N SER A 37 -4.96 1.56 -7.62
CA SER A 37 -4.48 1.20 -8.97
C SER A 37 -5.14 2.05 -10.07
N LEU A 38 -6.42 2.40 -9.92
CA LEU A 38 -7.13 3.29 -10.86
C LEU A 38 -6.51 4.68 -10.87
N GLY A 39 -6.20 5.24 -9.69
CA GLY A 39 -5.49 6.52 -9.59
C GLY A 39 -4.12 6.48 -10.27
N PHE A 40 -3.39 5.37 -10.15
CA PHE A 40 -2.13 5.18 -10.86
C PHE A 40 -2.32 5.15 -12.39
N ILE A 41 -3.32 4.42 -12.89
CA ILE A 41 -3.63 4.35 -14.33
C ILE A 41 -3.95 5.74 -14.89
N VAL A 42 -4.76 6.55 -14.19
CA VAL A 42 -5.09 7.92 -14.62
C VAL A 42 -3.81 8.76 -14.76
N ILE A 43 -2.85 8.61 -13.86
CA ILE A 43 -1.57 9.33 -13.92
C ILE A 43 -0.72 8.82 -15.09
N VAL A 44 -0.65 7.51 -15.31
CA VAL A 44 0.07 6.95 -16.47
C VAL A 44 -0.54 7.47 -17.77
N MET A 45 -1.87 7.48 -17.89
CA MET A 45 -2.61 8.02 -19.04
C MET A 45 -2.36 9.52 -19.26
N ALA A 46 -2.08 10.27 -18.20
CA ALA A 46 -1.73 11.68 -18.29
C ALA A 46 -0.29 11.90 -18.81
N LEU A 47 0.62 10.96 -18.56
CA LEU A 47 2.03 11.04 -18.94
C LEU A 47 2.35 10.33 -20.27
N SER A 48 1.51 9.39 -20.70
CA SER A 48 1.71 8.61 -21.91
C SER A 48 0.37 8.10 -22.46
N PRO A 49 0.19 8.01 -23.79
CA PRO A 49 -0.99 7.38 -24.36
C PRO A 49 -0.97 5.88 -24.05
N VAL A 50 -2.00 5.40 -23.36
CA VAL A 50 -2.16 3.99 -22.96
C VAL A 50 -3.41 3.41 -23.60
N SER A 51 -3.33 2.19 -24.13
CA SER A 51 -4.49 1.47 -24.65
C SER A 51 -5.28 0.82 -23.52
N TRP A 52 -6.59 0.62 -23.72
CA TRP A 52 -7.42 -0.18 -22.82
C TRP A 52 -6.89 -1.61 -22.64
N ALA A 53 -6.15 -2.14 -23.61
CA ALA A 53 -5.52 -3.45 -23.55
C ALA A 53 -4.40 -3.52 -22.49
N ASP A 54 -3.79 -2.40 -22.13
CA ASP A 54 -2.67 -2.34 -21.17
C ASP A 54 -3.18 -2.24 -19.73
N CYS A 55 -4.44 -1.88 -19.51
CA CYS A 55 -5.04 -1.73 -18.19
C CYS A 55 -4.84 -2.95 -17.27
N PRO A 56 -5.08 -4.21 -17.71
CA PRO A 56 -4.82 -5.38 -16.87
C PRO A 56 -3.36 -5.50 -16.44
N VAL A 57 -2.42 -5.19 -17.34
CA VAL A 57 -0.99 -5.19 -17.05
C VAL A 57 -0.65 -4.11 -16.02
N LEU A 58 -1.18 -2.90 -16.18
CA LEU A 58 -0.98 -1.79 -15.23
C LEU A 58 -1.51 -2.13 -13.83
N VAL A 59 -2.73 -2.68 -13.73
CA VAL A 59 -3.32 -3.09 -12.45
C VAL A 59 -2.46 -4.17 -11.80
N SER A 60 -2.11 -5.22 -12.55
CA SER A 60 -1.34 -6.34 -12.01
C SER A 60 0.06 -5.91 -11.54
N ALA A 61 0.77 -5.11 -12.33
CA ALA A 61 2.06 -4.54 -11.98
C ALA A 61 1.98 -3.65 -10.74
N PHE A 62 0.96 -2.78 -10.66
CA PHE A 62 0.73 -1.93 -9.49
C PHE A 62 0.49 -2.75 -8.22
N CYS A 63 -0.40 -3.76 -8.28
CA CYS A 63 -0.71 -4.61 -7.13
C CYS A 63 0.54 -5.34 -6.59
N LEU A 64 1.36 -5.89 -7.49
CA LEU A 64 2.60 -6.58 -7.10
C LEU A 64 3.64 -5.60 -6.54
N ALA A 65 3.86 -4.45 -7.19
CA ALA A 65 4.78 -3.43 -6.70
C ALA A 65 4.35 -2.87 -5.34
N TRP A 66 3.04 -2.67 -5.14
CA TRP A 66 2.48 -2.22 -3.87
C TRP A 66 2.67 -3.26 -2.77
N LEU A 67 2.39 -4.54 -3.07
CA LEU A 67 2.57 -5.64 -2.12
C LEU A 67 4.05 -5.78 -1.71
N LEU A 68 4.98 -5.79 -2.67
CA LEU A 68 6.42 -5.88 -2.38
C LEU A 68 6.92 -4.65 -1.62
N GLY A 69 6.40 -3.45 -1.92
CA GLY A 69 6.71 -2.23 -1.20
C GLY A 69 6.29 -2.25 0.27
N LEU A 70 5.30 -3.06 0.65
CA LEU A 70 4.87 -3.26 2.04
C LEU A 70 5.62 -4.38 2.76
N VAL A 71 5.95 -5.46 2.04
CA VAL A 71 6.54 -6.67 2.64
C VAL A 71 8.00 -6.47 3.04
N VAL A 72 8.76 -5.66 2.29
CA VAL A 72 10.20 -5.54 2.52
C VAL A 72 10.50 -4.59 3.68
N PRO A 73 11.08 -5.09 4.79
CA PRO A 73 11.46 -4.26 5.93
C PRO A 73 12.67 -3.38 5.58
N GLY A 74 12.66 -2.13 6.02
CA GLY A 74 13.80 -1.21 5.86
C GLY A 74 13.65 -0.14 4.77
N ALA A 75 12.61 -0.20 3.94
CA ALA A 75 12.23 0.90 3.05
C ALA A 75 11.02 1.65 3.64
N PRO A 76 11.20 2.80 4.33
CA PRO A 76 10.06 3.59 4.81
C PRO A 76 9.15 3.95 3.63
N GLY A 77 7.90 3.47 3.66
CA GLY A 77 6.92 3.70 2.59
C GLY A 77 7.24 3.03 1.24
N GLY A 78 8.07 1.98 1.22
CA GLY A 78 8.39 1.21 0.01
C GLY A 78 9.19 1.98 -1.04
N VAL A 79 9.89 3.05 -0.65
CA VAL A 79 10.74 3.87 -1.53
C VAL A 79 11.92 3.04 -2.02
N GLY A 80 12.15 3.05 -3.34
CA GLY A 80 13.11 2.21 -4.06
C GLY A 80 12.51 0.90 -4.56
N ILE A 81 11.72 0.21 -3.73
CA ILE A 81 11.21 -1.14 -4.02
C ILE A 81 10.00 -1.08 -4.94
N PHE A 82 9.10 -0.14 -4.68
CA PHE A 82 7.95 0.09 -5.54
C PHE A 82 8.41 0.49 -6.94
N GLU A 83 9.34 1.44 -7.04
CA GLU A 83 9.89 1.93 -8.30
C GLU A 83 10.65 0.83 -9.06
N ALA A 84 11.51 0.06 -8.35
CA ALA A 84 12.25 -1.04 -8.95
C ALA A 84 11.33 -2.15 -9.45
N THR A 85 10.32 -2.53 -8.67
CA THR A 85 9.35 -3.57 -9.05
C THR A 85 8.48 -3.10 -10.21
N ALA A 86 7.93 -1.87 -10.14
CA ALA A 86 7.15 -1.31 -11.22
C ALA A 86 7.98 -1.23 -12.50
N THR A 87 9.22 -0.77 -12.44
CA THR A 87 10.12 -0.73 -13.60
C THR A 87 10.43 -2.12 -14.14
N ALA A 88 10.69 -3.10 -13.27
CA ALA A 88 10.93 -4.48 -13.69
C ALA A 88 9.72 -5.07 -14.43
N LEU A 89 8.51 -4.81 -13.95
CA LEU A 89 7.26 -5.34 -14.54
C LEU A 89 6.81 -4.57 -15.79
N LEU A 90 7.09 -3.26 -15.89
CA LEU A 90 6.55 -2.38 -16.93
C LEU A 90 7.59 -1.95 -17.97
N SER A 91 8.88 -2.22 -17.79
CA SER A 91 9.95 -1.79 -18.71
C SER A 91 9.77 -2.21 -20.17
N GLY A 92 9.05 -3.31 -20.43
CA GLY A 92 8.70 -3.76 -21.78
C GLY A 92 7.44 -3.13 -22.38
N HIS A 93 6.66 -2.38 -21.58
CA HIS A 93 5.39 -1.78 -21.99
C HIS A 93 5.45 -0.24 -22.01
N LEU A 94 6.22 0.37 -21.10
CA LEU A 94 6.30 1.82 -20.96
C LEU A 94 7.76 2.27 -20.83
N PRO A 95 8.10 3.49 -21.30
CA PRO A 95 9.39 4.09 -21.03
C PRO A 95 9.64 4.23 -19.53
N ILE A 96 10.86 3.96 -19.08
CA ILE A 96 11.24 4.03 -17.66
C ILE A 96 10.90 5.39 -17.04
N GLY A 97 11.12 6.48 -17.79
CA GLY A 97 10.77 7.83 -17.33
C GLY A 97 9.27 8.02 -17.04
N VAL A 98 8.40 7.40 -17.84
CA VAL A 98 6.95 7.40 -17.60
C VAL A 98 6.61 6.60 -16.36
N ILE A 99 7.23 5.42 -16.17
CA ILE A 99 6.98 4.57 -15.01
C ILE A 99 7.35 5.31 -13.72
N VAL A 100 8.60 5.77 -13.61
CA VAL A 100 9.10 6.46 -12.42
C VAL A 100 8.35 7.77 -12.20
N GLY A 101 8.11 8.56 -13.25
CA GLY A 101 7.32 9.79 -13.17
C GLY A 101 5.90 9.53 -12.65
N SER A 102 5.26 8.46 -13.12
CA SER A 102 3.93 8.06 -12.66
C SER A 102 3.92 7.71 -11.18
N VAL A 103 4.94 6.98 -10.69
CA VAL A 103 5.06 6.66 -9.26
C VAL A 103 5.19 7.92 -8.41
N VAL A 104 6.04 8.86 -8.83
CA VAL A 104 6.27 10.12 -8.10
C VAL A 104 4.98 10.94 -8.06
N CYS A 105 4.34 11.17 -9.21
CA CYS A 105 3.07 11.88 -9.28
C CYS A 105 1.98 11.21 -8.44
N TYR A 106 1.93 9.87 -8.45
CA TYR A 106 0.99 9.10 -7.67
C TYR A 106 1.16 9.28 -6.16
N ARG A 107 2.40 9.30 -5.68
CA ARG A 107 2.71 9.60 -4.28
C ARG A 107 2.34 11.04 -3.94
N MET A 108 2.67 12.01 -4.79
CA MET A 108 2.32 13.42 -4.57
C MET A 108 0.81 13.63 -4.45
N VAL A 109 0.01 13.05 -5.35
CA VAL A 109 -1.45 13.13 -5.30
C VAL A 109 -1.99 12.50 -4.01
N GLY A 110 -1.46 11.33 -3.62
CA GLY A 110 -1.82 10.67 -2.36
C GLY A 110 -1.53 11.55 -1.13
N THR A 111 -0.31 12.05 -1.01
CA THR A 111 0.10 12.89 0.12
C THR A 111 -0.66 14.22 0.16
N LEU A 112 -0.97 14.82 -0.99
CA LEU A 112 -1.81 16.02 -1.06
C LEU A 112 -3.24 15.70 -0.60
N ALA A 113 -3.81 14.57 -0.98
CA ALA A 113 -5.13 14.15 -0.53
C ALA A 113 -5.16 13.94 1.00
N GLU A 114 -4.14 13.31 1.56
CA GLU A 114 -3.98 13.13 3.02
C GLU A 114 -3.83 14.49 3.73
N LEU A 115 -3.03 15.40 3.18
CA LEU A 115 -2.84 16.75 3.72
C LEU A 115 -4.16 17.53 3.73
N ILE A 116 -4.90 17.52 2.62
CA ILE A 116 -6.21 18.18 2.54
C ILE A 116 -7.18 17.57 3.55
N GLY A 117 -7.22 16.23 3.64
CA GLY A 117 -8.05 15.52 4.61
C GLY A 117 -7.73 15.93 6.06
N ALA A 118 -6.44 16.02 6.39
CA ALA A 118 -5.98 16.47 7.70
C ALA A 118 -6.37 17.92 7.99
N VAL A 119 -6.25 18.82 7.00
CA VAL A 119 -6.63 20.24 7.12
C VAL A 119 -8.14 20.38 7.34
N VAL A 120 -8.96 19.67 6.57
CA VAL A 120 -10.42 19.69 6.71
C VAL A 120 -10.83 19.15 8.08
N PHE A 121 -10.24 18.04 8.52
CA PHE A 121 -10.51 17.50 9.85
C PHE A 121 -10.12 18.49 10.96
N TRP A 122 -8.97 19.16 10.83
CA TRP A 122 -8.53 20.16 11.81
C TRP A 122 -9.47 21.37 11.89
N MET A 123 -9.94 21.87 10.75
CA MET A 123 -10.94 22.95 10.71
C MET A 123 -12.25 22.54 11.39
N GLN A 124 -12.74 21.33 11.13
CA GLN A 124 -13.92 20.78 11.78
C GLN A 124 -13.71 20.62 13.29
N ALA A 125 -12.61 20.00 13.72
CA ALA A 125 -12.33 19.82 15.14
C ALA A 125 -12.26 21.15 15.90
N LYS A 126 -11.71 22.21 15.28
CA LYS A 126 -11.68 23.54 15.86
C LYS A 126 -13.08 24.15 16.01
N LEU A 127 -13.95 23.98 15.01
CA LEU A 127 -15.35 24.47 15.08
C LEU A 127 -16.16 23.83 16.21
N TRP A 128 -15.88 22.56 16.55
CA TRP A 128 -16.55 21.86 17.64
C TRP A 128 -15.99 22.21 19.02
N ALA A 129 -14.76 22.72 19.10
CA ALA A 129 -14.14 23.11 20.37
C ALA A 129 -14.60 24.50 20.86
N ASP A 130 -15.09 25.35 19.95
CA ASP A 130 -15.55 26.71 20.24
C ASP A 130 -17.09 26.79 20.49
N SER A 131 -17.80 25.65 20.58
CA SER A 131 -19.26 25.56 20.84
C SER A 131 -19.59 24.81 22.13
#